data_AF-A0AAN6XL42-F1
#
_entry.id   AF-A0AAN6XL42-F1
#
_cell.length_a   1.000
_cell.length_b   1.000
_cell.length_c   1.000
_cell.angle_alpha   90.00
_cell.angle_beta   90.00
_cell.angle_gamma   90.00
#
_symmetry.space_group_name_H-M   'P 1'
#
loop_
_entity.id
_entity.type
_entity.pdbx_description
1 polymer ?
#
loop_
_entity_poly.entity_id
_entity_poly.type
_entity_poly.pdbx_seq_one_letter_code
_entity_poly.pdbx_strand_id
1 'polypeptide(L)'
;MTNASMALFMCDDYGYSILGDDEDPDDLKTDYVTLLTELHHGQRTLPLSAETIAYDHRLLLLSKVIFGSNLIEKAGGPLDITRKLVQLLCYHGMWDAVPPTINPHDPVYHVLKDYLTAHSRPSDPPSIIRSYREIVQHIKAACHLMDSFDPRIPITEPLLLSTHRILTQGIPTDQGIPSASYSGLYRQDQVVAGLHAFPPAEQVPAATRKMISSLNHDLQQGDKIDPVALAAKYSHRLVNIHPFLDGNGRMCRLLLNVLLYKLGSSLACFGQTEDEREEYLGIAARASQNMAAQQDDWDDDNDDMAPKYHKELASYTLKYAVESLKGWKHVLDESEKALEEDGNALKGDERALMHVLEAKFRGPNKPSDGSEDLFKALFSASTGVENGLTGI
;
A
#
# COMPACT_ATOMS: atom_id res chain seq x y z
N MET A 1 -9.56 25.91 -1.89
CA MET A 1 -10.34 26.21 -3.11
C MET A 1 -9.47 25.95 -4.33
N THR A 2 -9.74 24.86 -5.05
CA THR A 2 -9.43 24.66 -6.47
C THR A 2 -10.60 23.86 -7.03
N ASN A 3 -11.49 24.56 -7.72
CA ASN A 3 -12.47 23.96 -8.61
C ASN A 3 -11.72 23.53 -9.87
N ALA A 4 -11.28 22.28 -9.91
CA ALA A 4 -11.03 21.57 -11.14
C ALA A 4 -11.89 20.32 -11.07
N SER A 5 -12.81 20.12 -12.02
CA SER A 5 -13.19 18.75 -12.35
C SER A 5 -11.88 18.09 -12.79
N MET A 6 -11.30 17.21 -11.99
CA MET A 6 -10.17 16.39 -12.44
C MET A 6 -10.74 15.47 -13.52
N ALA A 7 -10.64 15.90 -14.78
CA ALA A 7 -10.78 14.99 -15.89
C ALA A 7 -9.56 14.06 -15.81
N LEU A 8 -9.76 12.92 -15.16
CA LEU A 8 -8.70 11.92 -15.04
C LEU A 8 -8.50 11.29 -16.42
N PHE A 9 -7.30 11.41 -16.96
CA PHE A 9 -6.98 10.75 -18.23
C PHE A 9 -6.83 9.24 -18.00
N MET A 10 -7.50 8.45 -18.84
CA MET A 10 -7.38 6.99 -18.88
C MET A 10 -7.02 6.59 -20.31
N CYS A 11 -6.00 5.76 -20.47
CA CYS A 11 -5.50 5.35 -21.78
C CYS A 11 -5.92 3.92 -22.14
N ASP A 12 -5.51 3.41 -23.32
CA ASP A 12 -5.79 2.04 -23.77
C ASP A 12 -4.68 1.04 -23.39
N ASP A 13 -3.95 1.31 -22.30
CA ASP A 13 -2.88 0.45 -21.78
C ASP A 13 -3.41 -0.62 -20.80
N TYR A 14 -4.46 -1.35 -21.22
CA TYR A 14 -5.11 -2.41 -20.43
C TYR A 14 -5.17 -3.74 -21.19
N GLY A 15 -4.97 -4.84 -20.45
CA GLY A 15 -5.09 -6.20 -20.97
C GLY A 15 -6.46 -6.80 -20.63
N TYR A 16 -7.16 -7.34 -21.62
CA TYR A 16 -8.49 -7.94 -21.45
C TYR A 16 -8.44 -9.41 -21.03
N SER A 17 -7.29 -10.08 -21.18
CA SER A 17 -7.14 -11.53 -21.01
C SER A 17 -7.10 -12.04 -19.56
N ILE A 18 -7.02 -11.13 -18.58
CA ILE A 18 -6.76 -11.47 -17.17
C ILE A 18 -7.92 -11.11 -16.24
N LEU A 19 -8.93 -10.44 -16.76
CA LEU A 19 -10.17 -10.18 -16.05
C LEU A 19 -11.12 -11.35 -16.31
N GLY A 20 -12.02 -11.65 -15.36
CA GLY A 20 -13.01 -12.70 -15.56
C GLY A 20 -13.91 -12.38 -16.75
N ASP A 21 -14.63 -13.38 -17.28
CA ASP A 21 -15.51 -13.21 -18.45
C ASP A 21 -16.57 -12.09 -18.26
N ASP A 22 -16.85 -11.69 -17.03
CA ASP A 22 -17.82 -10.65 -16.65
C ASP A 22 -17.18 -9.27 -16.36
N GLU A 23 -15.86 -9.10 -16.51
CA GLU A 23 -15.12 -7.88 -16.16
C GLU A 23 -14.42 -7.26 -17.38
N ASP A 24 -14.95 -6.15 -17.89
CA ASP A 24 -14.36 -5.37 -18.99
C ASP A 24 -13.47 -4.23 -18.44
N PRO A 25 -12.20 -4.09 -18.85
CA PRO A 25 -11.36 -2.95 -18.49
C PRO A 25 -11.98 -1.58 -18.78
N ASP A 26 -12.77 -1.44 -19.85
CA ASP A 26 -13.38 -0.16 -20.21
C ASP A 26 -14.54 0.23 -19.28
N ASP A 27 -15.31 -0.77 -18.83
CA ASP A 27 -16.30 -0.59 -17.77
C ASP A 27 -15.62 -0.22 -16.45
N LEU A 28 -14.50 -0.89 -16.11
CA LEU A 28 -13.72 -0.57 -14.92
C LEU A 28 -13.11 0.83 -14.95
N LYS A 29 -12.63 1.32 -16.11
CA LYS A 29 -12.17 2.72 -16.25
C LYS A 29 -13.31 3.69 -15.97
N THR A 30 -14.48 3.40 -16.53
CA THR A 30 -15.69 4.23 -16.34
C THR A 30 -16.09 4.28 -14.87
N ASP A 31 -16.12 3.12 -14.20
CA ASP A 31 -16.35 3.00 -12.75
C ASP A 31 -15.32 3.80 -11.95
N TYR A 32 -14.04 3.67 -12.28
CA TYR A 32 -12.93 4.33 -11.58
C TYR A 32 -13.07 5.86 -11.62
N VAL A 33 -13.27 6.43 -12.82
CA VAL A 33 -13.44 7.88 -13.00
C VAL A 33 -14.71 8.38 -12.31
N THR A 34 -15.81 7.62 -12.42
CA THR A 34 -17.08 7.97 -11.79
C THR A 34 -16.96 8.01 -10.27
N LEU A 35 -16.42 6.95 -9.66
CA LEU A 35 -16.23 6.86 -8.22
C LEU A 35 -15.29 7.95 -7.69
N LEU A 36 -14.17 8.22 -8.37
CA LEU A 36 -13.27 9.30 -7.96
C LEU A 36 -13.96 10.67 -8.01
N THR A 37 -14.74 10.92 -9.06
CA THR A 37 -15.49 12.17 -9.21
C THR A 37 -16.50 12.33 -8.07
N GLU A 38 -17.30 11.29 -7.79
CA GLU A 38 -18.26 11.27 -6.68
C GLU A 38 -17.59 11.51 -5.32
N LEU A 39 -16.51 10.77 -5.02
CA LEU A 39 -15.79 10.87 -3.76
C LEU A 39 -15.14 12.26 -3.57
N HIS A 40 -14.62 12.86 -4.64
CA HIS A 40 -14.07 14.21 -4.58
C HIS A 40 -15.15 15.28 -4.34
N HIS A 41 -16.35 15.08 -4.87
CA HIS A 41 -17.49 15.96 -4.59
C HIS A 41 -18.00 15.79 -3.15
N GLY A 42 -18.13 14.55 -2.66
CA GLY A 42 -18.63 14.22 -1.31
C GLY A 42 -17.71 14.65 -0.17
N GLN A 43 -16.38 14.60 -0.36
CA GLN A 43 -15.41 15.01 0.67
C GLN A 43 -15.43 16.50 1.03
N ARG A 44 -16.12 17.36 0.27
CA ARG A 44 -16.08 18.81 0.49
C ARG A 44 -16.88 19.30 1.70
N THR A 45 -17.67 18.44 2.36
CA THR A 45 -18.57 18.84 3.47
C THR A 45 -18.81 17.75 4.52
N LEU A 46 -17.80 16.95 4.88
CA LEU A 46 -17.96 15.92 5.91
C LEU A 46 -17.84 16.51 7.33
N PRO A 47 -18.74 16.16 8.28
CA PRO A 47 -18.56 16.50 9.68
C PRO A 47 -17.38 15.73 10.30
N LEU A 48 -16.84 16.23 11.43
CA LEU A 48 -15.66 15.68 12.11
C LEU A 48 -15.74 14.17 12.39
N SER A 49 -16.96 13.66 12.61
CA SER A 49 -17.20 12.23 12.82
C SER A 49 -16.96 11.37 11.57
N ALA A 50 -17.36 11.87 10.41
CA ALA A 50 -17.10 11.23 9.14
C ALA A 50 -15.62 11.34 8.72
N GLU A 51 -14.89 12.38 9.17
CA GLU A 51 -13.43 12.46 8.97
C GLU A 51 -12.68 11.35 9.71
N THR A 52 -13.11 11.01 10.93
CA THR A 52 -12.50 9.91 11.71
C THR A 52 -12.72 8.56 11.03
N ILE A 53 -13.95 8.31 10.56
CA ILE A 53 -14.30 7.06 9.85
C ILE A 53 -13.53 6.95 8.53
N ALA A 54 -13.45 8.05 7.77
CA ALA A 54 -12.64 8.12 6.57
C ALA A 54 -11.17 7.81 6.87
N TYR A 55 -10.62 8.39 7.94
CA TYR A 55 -9.25 8.13 8.34
C TYR A 55 -9.01 6.66 8.72
N ASP A 56 -9.91 6.06 9.50
CA ASP A 56 -9.84 4.63 9.84
C ASP A 56 -9.91 3.73 8.60
N HIS A 57 -10.71 4.11 7.60
CA HIS A 57 -10.77 3.39 6.33
C HIS A 57 -9.47 3.54 5.51
N ARG A 58 -8.80 4.71 5.51
CA ARG A 58 -7.45 4.87 4.92
C ARG A 58 -6.47 3.89 5.54
N LEU A 59 -6.47 3.80 6.87
CA LEU A 59 -5.59 2.88 7.58
C LEU A 59 -5.91 1.42 7.27
N LEU A 60 -7.19 1.07 7.11
CA LEU A 60 -7.58 -0.28 6.69
C LEU A 60 -7.04 -0.62 5.30
N LEU A 61 -7.17 0.28 4.32
CA LEU A 61 -6.62 0.04 2.98
C LEU A 61 -5.10 -0.08 3.00
N LEU A 62 -4.40 0.80 3.72
CA LEU A 62 -2.95 0.69 3.90
C LEU A 62 -2.56 -0.65 4.55
N SER A 63 -3.34 -1.10 5.54
CA SER A 63 -3.15 -2.40 6.19
C SER A 63 -3.30 -3.55 5.20
N LYS A 64 -4.31 -3.50 4.33
CA LYS A 64 -4.54 -4.51 3.28
C LYS A 64 -3.43 -4.53 2.24
N VAL A 65 -2.95 -3.36 1.79
CA VAL A 65 -1.81 -3.24 0.87
C VAL A 65 -0.57 -3.91 1.45
N ILE A 66 -0.23 -3.57 2.70
CA ILE A 66 0.97 -4.11 3.38
C ILE A 66 0.82 -5.62 3.63
N PHE A 67 -0.34 -6.05 4.12
CA PHE A 67 -0.64 -7.45 4.38
C PHE A 67 -0.56 -8.29 3.10
N GLY A 68 -1.29 -7.92 2.05
CA GLY A 68 -1.30 -8.65 0.78
C GLY A 68 0.08 -8.66 0.13
N SER A 69 0.80 -7.53 0.13
CA SER A 69 2.16 -7.48 -0.41
C SER A 69 3.16 -8.32 0.37
N ASN A 70 3.02 -8.48 1.69
CA ASN A 70 3.84 -9.39 2.47
C ASN A 70 3.49 -10.85 2.18
N LEU A 71 2.19 -11.16 2.06
CA LEU A 71 1.71 -12.52 1.86
C LEU A 71 2.11 -13.10 0.51
N ILE A 72 2.19 -12.27 -0.54
CA ILE A 72 2.77 -12.63 -1.85
C ILE A 72 4.22 -13.15 -1.71
N GLU A 73 5.02 -12.56 -0.81
CA GLU A 73 6.41 -13.00 -0.54
C GLU A 73 6.53 -14.06 0.57
N LYS A 74 5.40 -14.62 1.04
CA LYS A 74 5.37 -15.50 2.23
C LYS A 74 6.04 -14.85 3.46
N ALA A 75 5.90 -13.53 3.58
CA ALA A 75 6.43 -12.69 4.65
C ALA A 75 5.31 -12.17 5.58
N GLY A 76 5.69 -11.58 6.70
CA GLY A 76 4.77 -10.93 7.64
C GLY A 76 3.89 -11.90 8.41
N GLY A 77 2.69 -11.45 8.79
CA GLY A 77 1.74 -12.15 9.67
C GLY A 77 0.29 -11.81 9.32
N PRO A 78 -0.68 -12.06 10.21
CA PRO A 78 -2.10 -11.88 9.89
C PRO A 78 -2.48 -10.40 9.77
N LEU A 79 -3.61 -10.15 9.08
CA LEU A 79 -4.11 -8.80 8.79
C LEU A 79 -4.48 -8.02 10.06
N ASP A 80 -4.97 -8.68 11.10
CA ASP A 80 -5.35 -8.04 12.36
C ASP A 80 -4.14 -7.45 13.10
N ILE A 81 -3.01 -8.17 13.12
CA ILE A 81 -1.74 -7.66 13.65
C ILE A 81 -1.20 -6.55 12.77
N THR A 82 -1.25 -6.70 11.45
CA THR A 82 -0.84 -5.65 10.50
C THR A 82 -1.64 -4.36 10.74
N ARG A 83 -2.97 -4.45 10.88
CA ARG A 83 -3.84 -3.31 11.14
C ARG A 83 -3.54 -2.63 12.47
N LYS A 84 -3.35 -3.39 13.54
CA LYS A 84 -2.97 -2.84 14.86
C LYS A 84 -1.67 -2.05 14.78
N LEU A 85 -0.66 -2.58 14.09
CA LEU A 85 0.63 -1.91 13.93
C LEU A 85 0.54 -0.67 13.04
N VAL A 86 -0.26 -0.71 11.97
CA VAL A 86 -0.55 0.48 11.14
C VAL A 86 -1.22 1.57 11.97
N GLN A 87 -2.22 1.22 12.79
CA GLN A 87 -2.88 2.19 13.67
C GLN A 87 -1.89 2.81 14.67
N LEU A 88 -1.05 2.01 15.32
CA LEU A 88 -0.05 2.52 16.28
C LEU A 88 0.97 3.46 15.62
N LEU A 89 1.51 3.08 14.46
CA LEU A 89 2.58 3.82 13.78
C LEU A 89 2.05 5.05 13.04
N CYS A 90 0.97 4.90 12.27
CA CYS A 90 0.47 5.94 11.38
C CYS A 90 -0.50 6.91 12.06
N TYR A 91 -1.35 6.43 12.99
CA TYR A 91 -2.34 7.29 13.67
C TYR A 91 -1.75 8.03 14.85
N HIS A 92 -1.06 7.29 15.72
CA HIS A 92 -0.56 7.85 16.97
C HIS A 92 0.85 8.45 16.84
N GLY A 93 1.49 8.32 15.67
CA GLY A 93 2.86 8.78 15.44
C GLY A 93 3.88 8.12 16.36
N MET A 94 3.55 6.94 16.92
CA MET A 94 4.33 6.29 17.98
C MET A 94 5.46 5.44 17.40
N TRP A 95 6.30 6.06 16.56
CA TRP A 95 7.41 5.39 15.87
C TRP A 95 8.40 4.72 16.84
N ASP A 96 8.63 5.36 17.98
CA ASP A 96 9.54 4.88 19.03
C ASP A 96 8.89 3.86 19.99
N ALA A 97 7.57 3.73 19.97
CA ALA A 97 6.84 2.81 20.85
C ALA A 97 6.77 1.38 20.31
N VAL A 98 7.07 1.18 19.02
CA VAL A 98 7.12 -0.14 18.41
C VAL A 98 8.53 -0.70 18.55
N PRO A 99 8.77 -1.66 19.46
CA PRO A 99 10.11 -2.14 19.74
C PRO A 99 10.71 -2.84 18.51
N PRO A 100 12.04 -2.81 18.33
CA PRO A 100 12.71 -3.44 17.19
C PRO A 100 12.63 -4.99 17.21
N THR A 101 12.18 -5.55 18.34
CA THR A 101 11.97 -6.98 18.59
C THR A 101 10.73 -7.15 19.45
N ILE A 102 9.97 -8.20 19.18
CA ILE A 102 8.82 -8.56 20.00
C ILE A 102 9.24 -9.49 21.15
N ASN A 103 8.71 -9.25 22.35
CA ASN A 103 8.98 -10.07 23.54
C ASN A 103 8.19 -11.39 23.45
N PRO A 104 8.78 -12.56 23.77
CA PRO A 104 8.05 -13.84 23.83
C PRO A 104 6.83 -13.87 24.78
N HIS A 105 6.72 -12.94 25.71
CA HIS A 105 5.56 -12.79 26.60
C HIS A 105 4.47 -11.87 26.04
N ASP A 106 4.71 -11.23 24.89
CA ASP A 106 3.74 -10.35 24.23
C ASP A 106 2.64 -11.19 23.57
N PRO A 107 1.34 -10.89 23.76
CA PRO A 107 0.26 -11.60 23.08
C PRO A 107 0.41 -11.64 21.55
N VAL A 108 0.96 -10.59 20.92
CA VAL A 108 1.21 -10.55 19.48
C VAL A 108 2.23 -11.62 19.06
N TYR A 109 3.17 -11.98 19.93
CA TYR A 109 4.15 -13.04 19.66
C TYR A 109 3.45 -14.39 19.44
N HIS A 110 2.48 -14.69 20.30
CA HIS A 110 1.73 -15.94 20.24
C HIS A 110 0.81 -15.99 19.02
N VAL A 111 0.12 -14.88 18.70
CA VAL A 111 -0.69 -14.78 17.47
C VAL A 111 0.16 -15.03 16.22
N LEU A 112 1.35 -14.44 16.15
CA LEU A 112 2.27 -14.65 15.03
C LEU A 112 2.76 -16.10 14.98
N LYS A 113 3.10 -16.72 16.11
CA LYS A 113 3.50 -18.12 16.17
C LYS A 113 2.41 -19.05 15.63
N ASP A 114 1.17 -18.85 16.07
CA ASP A 114 0.04 -19.68 15.65
C ASP A 114 -0.26 -19.48 14.17
N TYR A 115 -0.22 -18.23 13.69
CA TYR A 115 -0.36 -17.90 12.27
C TYR A 115 0.70 -18.59 11.41
N LEU A 116 1.98 -18.47 11.77
CA LEU A 116 3.09 -19.10 11.04
C LEU A 116 2.92 -20.62 10.98
N THR A 117 2.58 -21.23 12.11
CA THR A 117 2.34 -22.68 12.21
C THR A 117 1.18 -23.13 11.31
N ALA A 118 0.06 -22.40 11.33
CA ALA A 118 -1.12 -22.70 10.51
C ALA A 118 -0.84 -22.59 9.00
N HIS A 119 0.13 -21.75 8.60
CA HIS A 119 0.50 -21.54 7.20
C HIS A 119 1.75 -22.31 6.78
N SER A 120 2.16 -23.34 7.56
CA SER A 120 3.35 -24.16 7.28
C SER A 120 4.64 -23.34 7.12
N ARG A 121 4.76 -22.22 7.85
CA ARG A 121 5.97 -21.37 7.90
C ARG A 121 6.76 -21.67 9.18
N PRO A 122 8.10 -21.51 9.17
CA PRO A 122 8.90 -21.64 10.39
C PRO A 122 8.36 -20.75 11.52
N SER A 123 8.15 -21.34 12.71
CA SER A 123 7.57 -20.68 13.88
C SER A 123 8.46 -20.75 15.12
N ASP A 124 9.77 -20.96 14.91
CA ASP A 124 10.80 -20.78 15.92
C ASP A 124 11.00 -19.29 16.27
N PRO A 125 11.61 -18.96 17.44
CA PRO A 125 11.70 -17.57 17.89
C PRO A 125 12.32 -16.57 16.88
N PRO A 126 13.44 -16.88 16.21
CA PRO A 126 13.96 -16.06 15.11
C PRO A 126 12.93 -15.76 14.01
N SER A 127 12.15 -16.75 13.60
CA SER A 127 11.14 -16.62 12.53
C SER A 127 9.93 -15.78 12.95
N ILE A 128 9.50 -15.89 14.21
CA ILE A 128 8.44 -15.04 14.76
C ILE A 128 8.91 -13.57 14.82
N ILE A 129 10.13 -13.33 15.29
CA ILE A 129 10.72 -11.99 15.34
C ILE A 129 10.88 -11.42 13.93
N ARG A 130 11.31 -12.24 12.96
CA ARG A 130 11.39 -11.86 11.55
C ARG A 130 10.02 -11.46 11.01
N SER A 131 8.99 -12.29 11.21
CA SER A 131 7.61 -12.03 10.75
C SER A 131 7.08 -10.70 11.28
N TYR A 132 7.25 -10.43 12.58
CA TYR A 132 6.92 -9.13 13.17
C TYR A 132 7.66 -7.97 12.50
N ARG A 133 8.99 -8.12 12.34
CA ARG A 133 9.84 -7.08 11.75
C ARG A 133 9.49 -6.81 10.29
N GLU A 134 9.16 -7.82 9.51
CA GLU A 134 8.69 -7.67 8.13
C GLU A 134 7.44 -6.80 8.03
N ILE A 135 6.50 -6.90 8.98
CA ILE A 135 5.33 -6.03 9.03
C ILE A 135 5.75 -4.59 9.36
N VAL A 136 6.48 -4.40 10.46
CA VAL A 136 6.88 -3.07 10.95
C VAL A 136 7.71 -2.30 9.93
N GLN A 137 8.68 -2.95 9.30
CA GLN A 137 9.57 -2.30 8.34
C GLN A 137 8.86 -1.97 7.04
N HIS A 138 7.86 -2.76 6.64
CA HIS A 138 7.02 -2.43 5.50
C HIS A 138 6.14 -1.20 5.78
N ILE A 139 5.53 -1.11 6.96
CA ILE A 139 4.77 0.09 7.38
C ILE A 139 5.68 1.32 7.34
N LYS A 140 6.86 1.24 7.96
CA LYS A 140 7.86 2.33 7.96
C LYS A 140 8.27 2.76 6.55
N ALA A 141 8.55 1.80 5.67
CA ALA A 141 8.92 2.09 4.30
C ALA A 141 7.76 2.74 3.51
N ALA A 142 6.53 2.29 3.76
CA ALA A 142 5.34 2.85 3.13
C ALA A 142 5.14 4.32 3.54
N CYS A 143 5.16 4.62 4.83
CA CYS A 143 5.06 6.00 5.31
C CYS A 143 6.20 6.87 4.79
N HIS A 144 7.45 6.39 4.87
CA HIS A 144 8.61 7.13 4.37
C HIS A 144 8.47 7.50 2.90
N LEU A 145 8.08 6.54 2.04
CA LEU A 145 7.92 6.81 0.61
C LEU A 145 6.71 7.69 0.33
N MET A 146 5.58 7.47 1.02
CA MET A 146 4.39 8.32 0.89
C MET A 146 4.65 9.76 1.32
N ASP A 147 5.37 9.98 2.41
CA ASP A 147 5.66 11.32 2.93
C ASP A 147 6.70 12.06 2.08
N SER A 148 7.69 11.32 1.58
CA SER A 148 8.79 11.90 0.80
C SER A 148 8.45 12.12 -0.69
N PHE A 149 7.46 11.41 -1.23
CA PHE A 149 7.11 11.50 -2.65
C PHE A 149 6.03 12.57 -2.90
N ASP A 150 6.36 13.50 -3.78
CA ASP A 150 5.46 14.50 -4.35
C ASP A 150 5.55 14.38 -5.88
N PRO A 151 4.45 14.10 -6.60
CA PRO A 151 4.46 14.00 -8.06
C PRO A 151 5.06 15.22 -8.80
N ARG A 152 5.08 16.38 -8.17
CA ARG A 152 5.63 17.64 -8.72
C ARG A 152 7.15 17.73 -8.54
N ILE A 153 7.72 16.87 -7.71
CA ILE A 153 9.15 16.82 -7.40
C ILE A 153 9.71 15.52 -8.00
N PRO A 154 10.83 15.57 -8.73
CA PRO A 154 11.43 14.36 -9.28
C PRO A 154 11.72 13.30 -8.21
N ILE A 155 11.29 12.06 -8.44
CA ILE A 155 11.76 10.92 -7.65
C ILE A 155 13.26 10.75 -7.85
N THR A 156 13.97 10.42 -6.78
CA THR A 156 15.44 10.32 -6.81
C THR A 156 15.88 8.90 -6.46
N GLU A 157 17.03 8.52 -6.98
CA GLU A 157 17.69 7.25 -6.63
C GLU A 157 17.94 7.13 -5.11
N PRO A 158 18.45 8.16 -4.40
CA PRO A 158 18.54 8.14 -2.93
C PRO A 158 17.22 7.85 -2.23
N LEU A 159 16.08 8.38 -2.72
CA LEU A 159 14.78 8.06 -2.14
C LEU A 159 14.49 6.56 -2.26
N LEU A 160 14.64 5.98 -3.46
CA LEU A 160 14.44 4.55 -3.68
C LEU A 160 15.34 3.67 -2.78
N LEU A 161 16.63 4.01 -2.69
CA LEU A 161 17.61 3.29 -1.86
C LEU A 161 17.29 3.42 -0.36
N SER A 162 16.89 4.61 0.09
CA SER A 162 16.51 4.84 1.50
C SER A 162 15.24 4.08 1.89
N THR A 163 14.24 4.05 1.02
CA THR A 163 13.02 3.25 1.22
C THR A 163 13.34 1.76 1.29
N HIS A 164 14.17 1.24 0.38
CA HIS A 164 14.61 -0.15 0.43
C HIS A 164 15.40 -0.47 1.71
N ARG A 165 16.24 0.47 2.17
CA ARG A 165 16.95 0.31 3.44
C ARG A 165 16.00 0.14 4.62
N ILE A 166 14.97 0.99 4.70
CA ILE A 166 13.95 0.91 5.76
C ILE A 166 13.20 -0.41 5.66
N LEU A 167 12.74 -0.77 4.46
CA LEU A 167 11.94 -1.98 4.20
C LEU A 167 12.64 -3.27 4.68
N THR A 168 13.96 -3.34 4.55
CA THR A 168 14.75 -4.56 4.81
C THR A 168 15.59 -4.50 6.10
N GLN A 169 15.62 -3.35 6.78
CA GLN A 169 16.48 -3.17 7.95
C GLN A 169 16.15 -4.20 9.04
N GLY A 170 17.20 -4.88 9.52
CA GLY A 170 17.12 -5.93 10.53
C GLY A 170 16.58 -7.27 10.02
N ILE A 171 16.27 -7.43 8.74
CA ILE A 171 15.78 -8.68 8.16
C ILE A 171 16.93 -9.32 7.40
N PRO A 172 17.41 -10.53 7.75
CA PRO A 172 18.41 -11.22 6.94
C PRO A 172 17.78 -11.76 5.65
N THR A 173 18.56 -12.04 4.62
CA THR A 173 18.04 -12.80 3.46
C THR A 173 17.74 -14.26 3.85
N ASP A 174 17.08 -15.02 2.99
CA ASP A 174 16.85 -16.47 3.19
C ASP A 174 18.16 -17.27 3.26
N GLN A 175 19.25 -16.72 2.68
CA GLN A 175 20.60 -17.27 2.77
C GLN A 175 21.35 -16.83 4.04
N GLY A 176 20.69 -16.08 4.93
CA GLY A 176 21.26 -15.59 6.18
C GLY A 176 22.14 -14.35 6.04
N ILE A 177 22.14 -13.67 4.89
CA ILE A 177 22.95 -12.45 4.69
C ILE A 177 22.35 -11.32 5.54
N PRO A 178 23.11 -10.70 6.45
CA PRO A 178 22.58 -9.64 7.31
C PRO A 178 22.14 -8.41 6.51
N SER A 179 21.00 -7.81 6.90
CA SER A 179 20.51 -6.53 6.33
C SER A 179 21.58 -5.43 6.20
N ALA A 180 22.48 -5.29 7.17
CA ALA A 180 23.56 -4.30 7.14
C ALA A 180 24.47 -4.42 5.89
N SER A 181 24.51 -5.58 5.24
CA SER A 181 25.32 -5.85 4.06
C SER A 181 24.59 -5.58 2.72
N TYR A 182 23.26 -5.41 2.72
CA TYR A 182 22.49 -5.29 1.46
C TYR A 182 21.39 -4.21 1.46
N SER A 183 20.92 -3.77 2.63
CA SER A 183 19.82 -2.81 2.76
C SER A 183 20.16 -1.45 2.17
N GLY A 184 19.39 -1.04 1.16
CA GLY A 184 19.61 0.20 0.40
C GLY A 184 20.84 0.19 -0.49
N LEU A 185 21.33 -0.99 -0.89
CA LEU A 185 22.45 -1.17 -1.80
C LEU A 185 21.99 -1.99 -3.02
N TYR A 186 22.49 -1.65 -4.20
CA TYR A 186 22.31 -2.50 -5.36
C TYR A 186 23.04 -3.82 -5.21
N ARG A 187 22.42 -4.91 -5.69
CA ARG A 187 23.05 -6.23 -5.73
C ARG A 187 24.34 -6.19 -6.55
N GLN A 188 25.32 -6.96 -6.11
CA GLN A 188 26.59 -7.15 -6.83
C GLN A 188 26.65 -8.49 -7.55
N ASP A 189 25.73 -9.40 -7.22
CA ASP A 189 25.67 -10.74 -7.77
C ASP A 189 24.56 -10.86 -8.81
N GLN A 190 24.75 -11.81 -9.72
CA GLN A 190 23.72 -12.18 -10.68
C GLN A 190 22.60 -12.95 -9.98
N VAL A 191 21.35 -12.59 -10.29
CA VAL A 191 20.17 -13.25 -9.76
C VAL A 191 19.27 -13.71 -10.90
N VAL A 192 18.51 -14.78 -10.64
CA VAL A 192 17.57 -15.39 -11.58
C VAL A 192 16.28 -15.73 -10.84
N ALA A 193 15.14 -15.61 -11.51
CA ALA A 193 13.84 -16.05 -11.01
C ALA A 193 13.24 -17.07 -11.98
N GLY A 194 13.28 -18.35 -11.60
CA GLY A 194 12.89 -19.43 -12.51
C GLY A 194 13.76 -19.44 -13.77
N LEU A 195 13.13 -19.27 -14.94
CA LEU A 195 13.81 -19.19 -16.24
C LEU A 195 14.13 -17.75 -16.67
N HIS A 196 13.73 -16.75 -15.88
CA HIS A 196 13.97 -15.34 -16.20
C HIS A 196 15.31 -14.89 -15.61
N ALA A 197 16.23 -14.49 -16.48
CA ALA A 197 17.49 -13.88 -16.10
C ALA A 197 17.34 -12.35 -16.05
N PHE A 198 17.59 -11.77 -14.88
CA PHE A 198 17.58 -10.32 -14.71
C PHE A 198 18.85 -9.70 -15.34
N PRO A 199 18.88 -8.37 -15.58
CA PRO A 199 20.06 -7.70 -16.12
C PRO A 199 21.34 -8.01 -15.32
N PRO A 200 22.53 -8.00 -15.95
CA PRO A 200 23.79 -8.12 -15.23
C PRO A 200 23.92 -7.12 -14.08
N ALA A 201 24.54 -7.54 -12.96
CA ALA A 201 24.62 -6.72 -11.75
C ALA A 201 25.30 -5.36 -12.01
N GLU A 202 26.31 -5.32 -12.89
CA GLU A 202 27.00 -4.09 -13.29
C GLU A 202 26.10 -3.10 -14.07
N GLN A 203 25.01 -3.57 -14.68
CA GLN A 203 24.06 -2.75 -15.44
C GLN A 203 22.91 -2.23 -14.56
N VAL A 204 22.65 -2.86 -13.42
CA VAL A 204 21.55 -2.51 -12.50
C VAL A 204 21.51 -1.03 -12.12
N PRO A 205 22.63 -0.37 -11.72
CA PRO A 205 22.60 1.04 -11.37
C PRO A 205 22.20 1.94 -12.54
N ALA A 206 22.68 1.63 -13.75
CA ALA A 206 22.35 2.39 -14.96
C ALA A 206 20.88 2.18 -15.37
N ALA A 207 20.41 0.93 -15.37
CA ALA A 207 19.02 0.59 -15.67
C ALA A 207 18.03 1.24 -14.67
N THR A 208 18.37 1.22 -13.37
CA THR A 208 17.56 1.88 -12.34
C THR A 208 17.49 3.39 -12.54
N ARG A 209 18.62 4.05 -12.85
CA ARG A 209 18.65 5.48 -13.15
C ARG A 209 17.87 5.82 -14.43
N LYS A 210 17.96 5.01 -15.48
CA LYS A 210 17.16 5.15 -16.72
C LYS A 210 15.66 5.06 -16.39
N MET A 211 15.25 4.07 -15.59
CA MET A 211 13.86 3.92 -15.14
C MET A 211 13.37 5.15 -14.35
N ILE A 212 14.15 5.65 -13.39
CA ILE A 212 13.81 6.86 -12.62
C ILE A 212 13.69 8.08 -13.53
N SER A 213 14.58 8.23 -14.51
CA SER A 213 14.51 9.31 -15.49
C SER A 213 13.24 9.23 -16.33
N SER A 214 12.87 8.04 -16.81
CA SER A 214 11.60 7.86 -17.54
C SER A 214 10.40 8.16 -16.65
N LEU A 215 10.40 7.71 -15.38
CA LEU A 215 9.29 7.99 -14.45
C LEU A 215 9.11 9.50 -14.26
N ASN A 216 10.21 10.21 -14.04
CA ASN A 216 10.17 11.68 -13.92
C ASN A 216 9.71 12.37 -15.19
N HIS A 217 10.07 11.84 -16.37
CA HIS A 217 9.58 12.37 -17.65
C HIS A 217 8.07 12.15 -17.81
N ASP A 218 7.58 10.94 -17.53
CA ASP A 218 6.15 10.64 -17.61
C ASP A 218 5.36 11.49 -16.60
N LEU A 219 5.87 11.68 -15.38
CA LEU A 219 5.27 12.55 -14.35
C LEU A 219 5.11 14.01 -14.79
N GLN A 220 5.96 14.51 -15.70
CA GLN A 220 5.86 15.87 -16.24
C GLN A 220 4.64 16.06 -17.16
N GLN A 221 3.99 14.99 -17.62
CA GLN A 221 2.80 15.07 -18.46
C GLN A 221 1.54 15.53 -17.68
N GLY A 222 1.61 15.56 -16.34
CA GLY A 222 0.56 16.10 -15.47
C GLY A 222 -0.79 15.37 -15.64
N ASP A 223 -1.85 16.12 -15.92
CA ASP A 223 -3.22 15.60 -16.03
C ASP A 223 -3.44 14.64 -17.23
N LYS A 224 -2.44 14.46 -18.10
CA LYS A 224 -2.48 13.51 -19.23
C LYS A 224 -1.97 12.12 -18.88
N ILE A 225 -1.71 11.87 -17.61
CA ILE A 225 -1.19 10.59 -17.13
C ILE A 225 -2.35 9.73 -16.68
N ASP A 226 -2.38 8.50 -17.17
CA ASP A 226 -3.17 7.44 -16.56
C ASP A 226 -2.45 6.93 -15.31
N PRO A 227 -2.94 7.22 -14.10
CA PRO A 227 -2.24 6.89 -12.86
C PRO A 227 -2.10 5.38 -12.65
N VAL A 228 -3.05 4.58 -13.14
CA VAL A 228 -3.06 3.14 -12.99
C VAL A 228 -2.05 2.50 -13.94
N ALA A 229 -2.07 2.89 -15.22
CA ALA A 229 -1.11 2.40 -16.20
C ALA A 229 0.32 2.80 -15.82
N LEU A 230 0.54 4.04 -15.36
CA LEU A 230 1.85 4.50 -14.89
C LEU A 230 2.36 3.66 -13.70
N ALA A 231 1.51 3.45 -12.69
CA ALA A 231 1.87 2.68 -11.50
C ALA A 231 2.24 1.23 -11.87
N ALA A 232 1.46 0.60 -12.75
CA ALA A 232 1.75 -0.74 -13.26
C ALA A 232 3.06 -0.79 -14.06
N LYS A 233 3.28 0.16 -14.99
CA LYS A 233 4.50 0.28 -15.80
C LYS A 233 5.76 0.32 -14.93
N TYR A 234 5.81 1.20 -13.94
CA TYR A 234 7.03 1.38 -13.13
C TYR A 234 7.21 0.33 -12.04
N SER A 235 6.13 -0.23 -11.51
CA SER A 235 6.20 -1.45 -10.68
C SER A 235 6.83 -2.61 -11.47
N HIS A 236 6.34 -2.84 -12.68
CA HIS A 236 6.83 -3.89 -13.56
C HIS A 236 8.30 -3.67 -13.97
N ARG A 237 8.68 -2.45 -14.34
CA ARG A 237 10.08 -2.14 -14.66
C ARG A 237 11.01 -2.37 -13.46
N LEU A 238 10.62 -1.95 -12.26
CA LEU A 238 11.45 -2.10 -11.07
C LEU A 238 11.72 -3.57 -10.73
N VAL A 239 10.67 -4.42 -10.76
CA VAL A 239 10.83 -5.84 -10.40
C VAL A 239 11.68 -6.62 -11.42
N ASN A 240 11.68 -6.20 -12.68
CA ASN A 240 12.47 -6.83 -13.75
C ASN A 240 13.89 -6.27 -13.90
N ILE A 241 14.16 -5.07 -13.40
CA ILE A 241 15.56 -4.66 -13.15
C ILE A 241 16.11 -5.47 -11.97
N HIS A 242 15.25 -5.75 -10.99
CA HIS A 242 15.56 -6.52 -9.78
C HIS A 242 16.79 -5.96 -9.04
N PRO A 243 16.75 -4.68 -8.63
CA PRO A 243 17.97 -3.96 -8.25
C PRO A 243 18.61 -4.42 -6.93
N PHE A 244 17.85 -5.07 -6.06
CA PHE A 244 18.29 -5.43 -4.72
C PHE A 244 18.52 -6.93 -4.56
N LEU A 245 19.24 -7.31 -3.50
CA LEU A 245 19.47 -8.72 -3.18
C LEU A 245 18.20 -9.42 -2.66
N ASP A 246 17.34 -8.69 -1.94
CA ASP A 246 16.06 -9.16 -1.41
C ASP A 246 15.09 -7.96 -1.32
N GLY A 247 13.79 -8.20 -1.21
CA GLY A 247 12.76 -7.17 -1.03
C GLY A 247 12.25 -6.53 -2.31
N ASN A 248 12.69 -6.97 -3.50
CA ASN A 248 12.30 -6.39 -4.79
C ASN A 248 10.77 -6.42 -5.03
N GLY A 249 10.10 -7.54 -4.73
CA GLY A 249 8.64 -7.65 -4.89
C GLY A 249 7.85 -6.71 -3.98
N ARG A 250 8.28 -6.57 -2.71
CA ARG A 250 7.69 -5.59 -1.78
C ARG A 250 7.96 -4.15 -2.24
N MET A 251 9.17 -3.86 -2.71
CA MET A 251 9.52 -2.53 -3.25
C MET A 251 8.69 -2.15 -4.47
N CYS A 252 8.45 -3.07 -5.42
CA CYS A 252 7.68 -2.74 -6.62
C CYS A 252 6.19 -2.50 -6.32
N ARG A 253 5.57 -3.33 -5.46
CA ARG A 253 4.19 -3.13 -5.03
C ARG A 253 4.02 -1.90 -4.15
N LEU A 254 5.06 -1.53 -3.39
CA LEU A 254 5.09 -0.28 -2.66
C LEU A 254 5.14 0.92 -3.61
N LEU A 255 6.03 0.90 -4.61
CA LEU A 255 6.08 1.96 -5.64
C LEU A 255 4.75 2.08 -6.38
N LEU A 256 4.14 0.96 -6.76
CA LEU A 256 2.81 0.90 -7.40
C LEU A 256 1.77 1.65 -6.57
N ASN A 257 1.62 1.29 -5.31
CA ASN A 257 0.58 1.86 -4.45
C ASN A 257 0.86 3.32 -4.08
N VAL A 258 2.12 3.75 -3.96
CA VAL A 258 2.43 5.17 -3.73
C VAL A 258 2.12 6.02 -4.96
N LEU A 259 2.48 5.56 -6.17
CA LEU A 259 2.12 6.26 -7.41
C LEU A 259 0.60 6.36 -7.55
N LEU A 260 -0.11 5.23 -7.33
CA LEU A 260 -1.56 5.19 -7.42
C LEU A 260 -2.24 6.09 -6.37
N TYR A 261 -1.74 6.11 -5.13
CA TYR A 261 -2.27 6.97 -4.08
C TYR A 261 -2.08 8.46 -4.39
N LYS A 262 -0.90 8.82 -4.92
CA LYS A 262 -0.51 10.23 -5.12
C LYS A 262 -1.05 10.83 -6.42
N LEU A 263 -1.34 10.00 -7.42
CA LEU A 263 -1.84 10.43 -8.73
C LEU A 263 -3.32 10.11 -8.92
N GLY A 264 -3.76 8.94 -8.44
CA GLY A 264 -5.12 8.42 -8.63
C GLY A 264 -6.01 8.49 -7.39
N SER A 265 -5.50 8.95 -6.24
CA SER A 265 -6.26 9.01 -4.97
C SER A 265 -6.89 7.66 -4.55
N SER A 266 -6.28 6.55 -4.96
CA SER A 266 -6.75 5.19 -4.67
C SER A 266 -5.59 4.28 -4.25
N LEU A 267 -5.92 3.10 -3.73
CA LEU A 267 -4.98 2.03 -3.43
C LEU A 267 -5.47 0.74 -4.09
N ALA A 268 -4.56 -0.14 -4.48
CA ALA A 268 -4.88 -1.45 -5.05
C ALA A 268 -4.55 -2.53 -4.01
N CYS A 269 -5.59 -3.07 -3.39
CA CYS A 269 -5.49 -4.00 -2.25
C CYS A 269 -5.64 -5.47 -2.68
N PHE A 270 -4.61 -6.05 -3.30
CA PHE A 270 -4.58 -7.46 -3.72
C PHE A 270 -3.57 -8.32 -2.95
N GLY A 271 -3.64 -9.64 -3.12
CA GLY A 271 -2.72 -10.64 -2.54
C GLY A 271 -3.17 -11.21 -1.19
N GLN A 272 -4.41 -10.92 -0.80
CA GLN A 272 -5.02 -11.36 0.46
C GLN A 272 -5.52 -12.80 0.35
N THR A 273 -6.07 -13.19 -0.81
CA THR A 273 -6.52 -14.57 -1.09
C THR A 273 -5.48 -15.36 -1.88
N GLU A 274 -5.64 -16.68 -1.94
CA GLU A 274 -4.73 -17.54 -2.73
C GLU A 274 -4.84 -17.25 -4.22
N ASP A 275 -6.06 -17.23 -4.75
CA ASP A 275 -6.36 -16.87 -6.14
C ASP A 275 -5.76 -15.52 -6.54
N GLU A 276 -5.83 -14.51 -5.66
CA GLU A 276 -5.20 -13.21 -5.88
C GLU A 276 -3.68 -13.29 -6.04
N ARG A 277 -3.04 -14.09 -5.18
CA ARG A 277 -1.58 -14.27 -5.23
C ARG A 277 -1.19 -15.04 -6.48
N GLU A 278 -1.93 -16.09 -6.82
CA GLU A 278 -1.69 -16.89 -8.02
C GLU A 278 -1.83 -16.04 -9.29
N GLU A 279 -2.90 -15.25 -9.41
CA GLU A 279 -3.10 -14.38 -10.57
C GLU A 279 -1.99 -13.32 -10.68
N TYR A 280 -1.67 -12.62 -9.58
CA TYR A 280 -0.59 -11.63 -9.58
C TYR A 280 0.77 -12.25 -9.98
N LEU A 281 1.10 -13.43 -9.45
CA LEU A 281 2.34 -14.13 -9.79
C LEU A 281 2.32 -14.63 -11.25
N GLY A 282 1.16 -15.05 -11.76
CA GLY A 282 0.95 -15.39 -13.16
C GLY A 282 1.20 -14.22 -14.11
N ILE A 283 0.62 -13.05 -13.80
CA ILE A 283 0.86 -11.79 -14.52
C ILE A 283 2.35 -11.46 -14.54
N ALA A 284 3.01 -11.49 -13.38
CA ALA A 284 4.43 -11.19 -13.27
C ALA A 284 5.29 -12.16 -14.10
N ALA A 285 4.96 -13.46 -14.10
CA ALA A 285 5.68 -14.47 -14.86
C ALA A 285 5.51 -14.29 -16.38
N ARG A 286 4.28 -14.08 -16.87
CA ARG A 286 3.99 -13.85 -18.30
C ARG A 286 4.70 -12.60 -18.81
N ALA A 287 4.63 -11.51 -18.04
CA ALA A 287 5.25 -10.26 -18.41
C ALA A 287 6.79 -10.35 -18.46
N SER A 288 7.40 -11.11 -17.54
CA SER A 288 8.85 -11.39 -17.54
C SER A 288 9.29 -12.25 -18.74
N GLN A 289 8.48 -13.23 -19.15
CA GLN A 289 8.74 -14.07 -20.33
C GLN A 289 8.68 -13.26 -21.61
N ASN A 290 7.67 -12.40 -21.74
CA ASN A 290 7.46 -11.57 -22.91
C ASN A 290 8.60 -10.54 -23.08
N MET A 291 9.20 -10.04 -21.98
CA MET A 291 10.39 -9.17 -22.02
C MET A 291 11.67 -9.90 -22.41
N ALA A 292 11.90 -11.11 -21.90
CA ALA A 292 13.06 -11.91 -22.29
C ALA A 292 13.05 -12.23 -23.80
N ALA A 293 11.86 -12.37 -24.39
CA ALA A 293 11.72 -12.57 -25.83
C ALA A 293 12.06 -11.33 -26.69
N GLN A 294 12.14 -10.13 -26.10
CA GLN A 294 12.47 -8.87 -26.80
C GLN A 294 13.76 -8.23 -26.23
N GLN A 295 14.62 -9.03 -25.59
CA GLN A 295 15.81 -8.56 -24.88
C GLN A 295 16.90 -7.93 -25.78
N ASP A 296 16.71 -7.96 -27.10
CA ASP A 296 17.55 -7.25 -28.07
C ASP A 296 17.20 -5.75 -28.21
N ASP A 297 16.13 -5.25 -27.57
CA ASP A 297 15.55 -3.92 -27.86
C ASP A 297 15.46 -2.95 -26.67
N TRP A 298 16.29 -3.14 -25.62
CA TRP A 298 16.33 -2.22 -24.46
C TRP A 298 16.74 -0.76 -24.80
N ASP A 299 17.12 -0.53 -26.05
CA ASP A 299 17.63 0.72 -26.60
C ASP A 299 16.70 1.41 -27.62
N ASP A 300 15.58 0.81 -28.03
CA ASP A 300 14.63 1.47 -28.96
C ASP A 300 13.35 1.93 -28.24
N ASP A 301 13.19 3.25 -28.10
CA ASP A 301 12.00 3.90 -27.54
C ASP A 301 10.80 3.89 -28.53
N ASN A 302 10.82 3.03 -29.56
CA ASN A 302 9.80 2.93 -30.60
C ASN A 302 8.73 1.85 -30.25
N ASP A 303 7.99 2.13 -29.17
CA ASP A 303 7.06 1.23 -28.45
C ASP A 303 5.65 1.10 -29.08
N ASP A 304 5.48 1.34 -30.39
CA ASP A 304 4.14 1.46 -31.00
C ASP A 304 3.54 0.15 -31.55
N MET A 305 4.30 -0.95 -31.63
CA MET A 305 3.84 -2.18 -32.31
C MET A 305 3.83 -3.46 -31.45
N ALA A 306 4.36 -3.44 -30.22
CA ALA A 306 4.36 -4.59 -29.31
C ALA A 306 3.35 -4.41 -28.17
N PRO A 307 2.64 -5.47 -27.71
CA PRO A 307 1.81 -5.38 -26.51
C PRO A 307 2.69 -5.05 -25.30
N LYS A 308 2.51 -3.85 -24.73
CA LYS A 308 3.19 -3.42 -23.51
C LYS A 308 2.98 -4.42 -22.37
N TYR A 309 4.06 -4.95 -21.81
CA TYR A 309 4.03 -6.05 -20.83
C TYR A 309 3.33 -5.75 -19.51
N HIS A 310 3.15 -4.46 -19.20
CA HIS A 310 2.49 -4.02 -17.98
C HIS A 310 0.96 -3.95 -18.09
N LYS A 311 0.38 -4.17 -19.29
CA LYS A 311 -1.08 -4.03 -19.52
C LYS A 311 -1.92 -4.97 -18.65
N GLU A 312 -1.49 -6.22 -18.48
CA GLU A 312 -2.17 -7.15 -17.57
C GLU A 312 -2.10 -6.66 -16.12
N LEU A 313 -0.94 -6.20 -15.67
CA LEU A 313 -0.80 -5.63 -14.33
C LEU A 313 -1.62 -4.34 -14.17
N ALA A 314 -1.78 -3.53 -15.22
CA ALA A 314 -2.60 -2.34 -15.21
C ALA A 314 -4.08 -2.68 -15.02
N SER A 315 -4.61 -3.68 -15.75
CA SER A 315 -5.99 -4.18 -15.58
C SER A 315 -6.22 -4.74 -14.19
N TYR A 316 -5.28 -5.56 -13.69
CA TYR A 316 -5.37 -6.13 -12.35
C TYR A 316 -5.35 -5.02 -11.29
N THR A 317 -4.48 -4.02 -11.46
CA THR A 317 -4.41 -2.85 -10.56
C THR A 317 -5.70 -2.04 -10.61
N LEU A 318 -6.28 -1.83 -11.80
CA LEU A 318 -7.53 -1.09 -11.98
C LEU A 318 -8.69 -1.75 -11.24
N LYS A 319 -8.85 -3.07 -11.39
CA LYS A 319 -9.86 -3.85 -10.67
C LYS A 319 -9.81 -3.58 -9.15
N TYR A 320 -8.65 -3.79 -8.53
CA TYR A 320 -8.51 -3.61 -7.08
C TYR A 320 -8.56 -2.15 -6.63
N ALA A 321 -8.22 -1.21 -7.52
CA ALA A 321 -8.41 0.22 -7.26
C ALA A 321 -9.90 0.58 -7.24
N VAL A 322 -10.68 0.10 -8.21
CA VAL A 322 -12.15 0.26 -8.26
C VAL A 322 -12.80 -0.36 -7.02
N GLU A 323 -12.43 -1.58 -6.64
CA GLU A 323 -12.95 -2.23 -5.43
C GLU A 323 -12.67 -1.40 -4.15
N SER A 324 -11.46 -0.84 -4.05
CA SER A 324 -11.09 0.02 -2.93
C SER A 324 -11.92 1.31 -2.91
N LEU A 325 -12.19 1.92 -4.08
CA LEU A 325 -13.06 3.10 -4.19
C LEU A 325 -14.53 2.78 -3.91
N LYS A 326 -15.04 1.62 -4.32
CA LYS A 326 -16.38 1.13 -3.96
C LYS A 326 -16.50 1.00 -2.44
N GLY A 327 -15.48 0.45 -1.78
CA GLY A 327 -15.39 0.39 -0.31
C GLY A 327 -15.43 1.76 0.35
N TRP A 328 -14.70 2.73 -0.20
CA TRP A 328 -14.73 4.13 0.24
C TRP A 328 -16.12 4.76 0.14
N LYS A 329 -16.75 4.61 -1.03
CA LYS A 329 -18.08 5.14 -1.28
C LYS A 329 -19.08 4.56 -0.29
N HIS A 330 -19.05 3.25 -0.10
CA HIS A 330 -19.92 2.59 0.87
C HIS A 330 -19.75 3.14 2.29
N VAL A 331 -18.50 3.36 2.74
CA VAL A 331 -18.23 3.93 4.07
C VAL A 331 -18.78 5.35 4.20
N LEU A 332 -18.67 6.18 3.15
CA LEU A 332 -19.25 7.53 3.17
C LEU A 332 -20.78 7.47 3.18
N ASP A 333 -21.40 6.68 2.30
CA ASP A 333 -22.86 6.54 2.20
C ASP A 333 -23.45 6.05 3.54
N GLU A 334 -22.83 5.08 4.21
CA GLU A 334 -23.27 4.58 5.52
C GLU A 334 -23.03 5.61 6.63
N SER A 335 -21.96 6.39 6.56
CA SER A 335 -21.71 7.49 7.49
C SER A 335 -22.79 8.58 7.36
N GLU A 336 -23.14 8.96 6.13
CA GLU A 336 -24.19 9.94 5.85
C GLU A 336 -25.56 9.45 6.34
N LYS A 337 -25.94 8.21 6.03
CA LYS A 337 -27.20 7.61 6.55
C LYS A 337 -27.24 7.61 8.07
N ALA A 338 -26.16 7.20 8.73
CA ALA A 338 -26.11 7.19 10.18
C ALA A 338 -26.22 8.61 10.77
N LEU A 339 -25.63 9.62 10.11
CA LEU A 339 -25.82 11.03 10.50
C LEU A 339 -27.26 11.51 10.31
N GLU A 340 -27.97 11.07 9.26
CA GLU A 340 -29.37 11.43 9.03
C GLU A 340 -30.33 10.74 10.04
N GLU A 341 -30.10 9.46 10.33
CA GLU A 341 -30.88 8.67 11.28
C GLU A 341 -30.62 9.10 12.73
N ASP A 342 -29.35 9.17 13.14
CA ASP A 342 -28.95 9.45 14.51
C ASP A 342 -28.88 10.96 14.80
N GLY A 343 -28.66 11.81 13.80
CA GLY A 343 -28.74 13.28 13.95
C GLY A 343 -30.16 13.79 14.25
N ASN A 344 -31.19 13.02 13.89
CA ASN A 344 -32.56 13.27 14.35
C ASN A 344 -32.82 12.75 15.78
N ALA A 345 -32.08 11.73 16.24
CA ALA A 345 -32.22 11.12 17.57
C ALA A 345 -31.33 11.76 18.66
N LEU A 346 -30.18 12.35 18.27
CA LEU A 346 -29.10 12.79 19.16
C LEU A 346 -28.74 14.28 19.01
N LYS A 347 -29.67 15.13 18.55
CA LYS A 347 -29.44 16.58 18.33
C LYS A 347 -28.64 17.22 19.49
N GLY A 348 -27.35 17.45 19.25
CA GLY A 348 -26.45 18.18 20.13
C GLY A 348 -25.34 17.38 20.83
N ASP A 349 -25.28 16.05 20.69
CA ASP A 349 -24.22 15.23 21.32
C ASP A 349 -23.33 14.52 20.29
N GLU A 350 -22.34 15.26 19.76
CA GLU A 350 -21.34 14.74 18.82
C GLU A 350 -20.56 13.54 19.37
N ARG A 351 -20.42 13.43 20.70
CA ARG A 351 -19.67 12.34 21.34
C ARG A 351 -20.46 11.04 21.36
N ALA A 352 -21.78 11.10 21.57
CA ALA A 352 -22.66 9.94 21.46
C ALA A 352 -22.72 9.42 20.02
N LEU A 353 -22.79 10.33 19.04
CA LEU A 353 -22.78 10.00 17.61
C LEU A 353 -21.48 9.31 17.18
N MET A 354 -20.33 9.80 17.67
CA MET A 354 -19.03 9.16 17.48
C MET A 354 -18.99 7.72 17.99
N HIS A 355 -19.49 7.46 19.20
CA HIS A 355 -19.51 6.12 19.78
C HIS A 355 -20.38 5.15 18.96
N VAL A 356 -21.51 5.60 18.43
CA VAL A 356 -22.39 4.77 17.58
C VAL A 356 -21.71 4.42 16.25
N LEU A 357 -21.06 5.39 15.62
CA LEU A 357 -20.34 5.18 14.38
C LEU A 357 -19.12 4.26 14.59
N GLU A 358 -18.31 4.50 15.63
CA GLU A 358 -17.19 3.62 15.99
C GLU A 358 -17.64 2.18 16.27
N ALA A 359 -18.80 1.99 16.91
CA ALA A 359 -19.36 0.68 17.19
C ALA A 359 -19.89 -0.02 15.93
N LYS A 360 -20.47 0.72 14.96
CA LYS A 360 -20.96 0.19 13.68
C LYS A 360 -19.81 -0.23 12.75
N PHE A 361 -18.69 0.50 12.74
CA PHE A 361 -17.57 0.27 11.82
C PHE A 361 -16.40 -0.55 12.39
N ARG A 362 -16.39 -0.86 13.70
CA ARG A 362 -15.54 -1.94 14.24
C ARG A 362 -16.09 -3.29 13.78
N GLY A 363 -15.42 -3.91 12.81
CA GLY A 363 -15.65 -5.31 12.42
C GLY A 363 -15.55 -6.28 13.62
N PRO A 364 -15.96 -7.56 13.46
CA PRO A 364 -16.34 -8.48 14.54
C PRO A 364 -15.25 -8.87 15.57
N ASN A 365 -14.04 -8.32 15.47
CA ASN A 365 -12.98 -8.56 16.45
C ASN A 365 -13.11 -7.58 17.62
N LYS A 366 -13.93 -7.98 18.59
CA LYS A 366 -13.91 -7.44 19.95
C LYS A 366 -12.50 -7.63 20.52
N PRO A 367 -11.76 -6.58 20.93
CA PRO A 367 -10.58 -6.79 21.75
C PRO A 367 -11.05 -7.39 23.09
N SER A 368 -10.40 -8.47 23.53
CA SER A 368 -10.54 -8.97 24.88
C SER A 368 -10.25 -7.82 25.86
N ASP A 369 -11.16 -7.65 26.82
CA ASP A 369 -11.01 -6.99 28.12
C ASP A 369 -9.57 -6.46 28.39
N GLY A 370 -9.41 -5.13 28.35
CA GLY A 370 -8.15 -4.43 28.66
C GLY A 370 -7.81 -3.23 27.76
N SER A 371 -8.44 -3.07 26.60
CA SER A 371 -8.15 -1.95 25.66
C SER A 371 -9.02 -0.69 25.85
N GLU A 372 -10.06 -0.77 26.70
CA GLU A 372 -10.92 0.38 27.02
C GLU A 372 -10.21 1.46 27.84
N ASP A 373 -9.24 1.08 28.68
CA ASP A 373 -8.54 2.02 29.56
C ASP A 373 -7.52 2.91 28.82
N LEU A 374 -6.96 2.42 27.70
CA LEU A 374 -6.05 3.21 26.86
C LEU A 374 -6.80 4.27 26.05
N PHE A 375 -8.04 3.98 25.65
CA PHE A 375 -8.91 4.88 24.89
C PHE A 375 -9.42 6.05 25.75
N LYS A 376 -9.68 5.81 27.06
CA LYS A 376 -10.08 6.86 28.01
C LYS A 376 -8.94 7.79 28.42
N ALA A 377 -7.71 7.29 28.50
CA ALA A 377 -6.55 8.08 28.92
C ALA A 377 -6.12 9.13 27.87
N LEU A 378 -6.40 8.90 26.59
CA LEU A 378 -6.00 9.81 25.51
C LEU A 378 -7.00 10.95 25.25
N PHE A 379 -8.28 10.75 25.57
CA PHE A 379 -9.32 11.76 25.36
C PHE A 379 -9.56 12.71 26.55
N SER A 380 -9.03 12.43 27.73
CA SER A 380 -9.03 13.40 28.85
C SER A 380 -7.93 14.46 28.71
N ALA A 381 -6.86 14.17 27.95
CA ALA A 381 -5.74 15.08 27.74
C ALA A 381 -5.97 16.13 26.63
N SER A 382 -6.97 15.91 25.76
CA SER A 382 -7.25 16.80 24.61
C SER A 382 -8.39 17.80 24.84
N THR A 383 -9.14 17.71 25.94
CA THR A 383 -10.09 18.75 26.37
C THR A 383 -9.46 19.63 27.44
N GLY A 384 -8.54 20.51 27.04
CA GLY A 384 -7.96 21.51 27.92
C GLY A 384 -9.02 22.49 28.42
N VAL A 385 -9.56 22.23 29.61
CA VAL A 385 -10.25 23.21 30.46
C VAL A 385 -9.74 23.02 31.89
N GLU A 386 -8.58 23.60 32.19
CA GLU A 386 -8.33 24.11 33.53
C GLU A 386 -8.40 25.64 33.50
N ASN A 387 -9.29 26.14 34.34
CA ASN A 387 -9.65 27.52 34.56
C ASN A 387 -8.46 28.41 34.98
N GLY A 388 -8.53 29.70 34.66
CA GLY A 388 -7.91 30.71 35.54
C GLY A 388 -7.44 32.02 34.92
N LEU A 389 -8.36 32.84 34.41
CA LEU A 389 -8.19 34.29 34.53
C LEU A 389 -8.42 34.68 35.99
N THR A 390 -7.35 34.94 36.75
CA THR A 390 -7.34 35.90 37.86
C THR A 390 -5.89 36.35 38.13
N GLY A 391 -5.63 37.65 38.05
CA GLY A 391 -4.61 38.28 38.90
C GLY A 391 -3.48 39.03 38.20
N ILE A 392 -3.77 40.31 37.92
CA ILE A 392 -2.86 41.47 37.81
C ILE A 392 -2.06 41.61 36.51
#